data_AF-A0A832GII9-F1
#
_entry.id   AF-A0A832GII9-F1
#
_cell.length_a   1.000
_cell.length_b   1.000
_cell.length_c   1.000
_cell.angle_alpha   90.00
_cell.angle_beta   90.00
_cell.angle_gamma   90.00
#
_symmetry.space_group_name_H-M   'P 1'
#
loop_
_entity.id
_entity.type
_entity.pdbx_description
1 polymer ?
#
loop_
_entity_poly.entity_id
_entity_poly.type
_entity_poly.pdbx_seq_one_letter_code
_entity_poly.pdbx_strand_id
1 'polypeptide(L)'
;MVIPRFTDAPVQTMRLTRSVFQAPCRLIAMLILVGMVNALQHALAAHTPTDNAAIAPSKWVSAMPSFATVKFGIDNLQELRFEPFRGKRVALVCNAASQTRFMEHTVRALLQAGTIQLRTILLPDPRDAEFIQASTPADAINGRIRIATLATTGRRPTPDLLDGCDIVVVDLQDIGIRPYPTIATLYGVLDACAEYGLPVVVLDRPNPLGGGSVVGSV
;
A
#
# COMPACT_ATOMS: atom_id res chain seq x y z
N MET A 1 -65.74 -23.14 18.44
CA MET A 1 -65.53 -23.27 16.98
C MET A 1 -64.61 -24.46 16.76
N VAL A 2 -65.21 -25.57 16.30
CA VAL A 2 -64.74 -26.88 15.83
C VAL A 2 -63.37 -27.43 16.32
N ILE A 3 -63.52 -28.52 17.08
CA ILE A 3 -62.66 -29.61 17.60
C ILE A 3 -62.49 -30.66 16.43
N PRO A 4 -61.65 -31.74 16.39
CA PRO A 4 -60.28 -32.05 16.85
C PRO A 4 -59.43 -33.10 16.01
N ARG A 5 -58.24 -33.48 16.56
CA ARG A 5 -57.63 -34.83 16.84
C ARG A 5 -57.11 -35.81 15.74
N PHE A 6 -55.99 -36.48 16.15
CA PHE A 6 -55.57 -37.90 15.97
C PHE A 6 -55.18 -38.31 14.53
N THR A 7 -54.20 -39.17 14.22
CA THR A 7 -53.71 -40.45 14.76
C THR A 7 -52.34 -40.81 14.14
N ASP A 8 -51.51 -41.53 14.89
CA ASP A 8 -50.69 -42.73 14.60
C ASP A 8 -49.94 -42.99 13.27
N ALA A 9 -48.77 -43.63 13.47
CA ALA A 9 -47.73 -44.18 12.57
C ALA A 9 -48.24 -45.29 11.58
N PRO A 10 -47.43 -46.24 11.01
CA PRO A 10 -45.97 -46.44 10.87
C PRO A 10 -45.53 -46.92 9.43
N VAL A 11 -44.30 -47.46 9.28
CA VAL A 11 -43.91 -48.64 8.43
C VAL A 11 -42.94 -48.44 7.23
N GLN A 12 -41.71 -48.93 7.45
CA GLN A 12 -40.84 -49.85 6.68
C GLN A 12 -40.38 -49.62 5.21
N THR A 13 -39.04 -49.59 5.10
CA THR A 13 -38.11 -50.23 4.13
C THR A 13 -38.50 -50.45 2.66
N MET A 14 -37.61 -49.97 1.76
CA MET A 14 -37.21 -50.74 0.58
C MET A 14 -35.76 -50.42 0.18
N ARG A 15 -34.88 -51.43 0.25
CA ARG A 15 -33.61 -51.45 -0.49
C ARG A 15 -33.93 -51.77 -1.95
N LEU A 16 -33.33 -51.05 -2.89
CA LEU A 16 -33.07 -51.56 -4.25
C LEU A 16 -31.67 -51.13 -4.71
N THR A 17 -30.85 -52.16 -4.87
CA THR A 17 -29.55 -52.22 -5.54
C THR A 17 -29.70 -52.15 -7.07
N ARG A 18 -28.80 -51.44 -7.77
CA ARG A 18 -28.25 -51.70 -9.13
C ARG A 18 -27.37 -50.49 -9.51
N SER A 19 -26.04 -50.58 -9.47
CA SER A 19 -25.13 -51.16 -10.49
C SER A 19 -24.97 -50.31 -11.75
N VAL A 20 -23.73 -49.81 -11.92
CA VAL A 20 -22.93 -49.80 -13.16
C VAL A 20 -23.47 -48.99 -14.34
N PHE A 21 -22.80 -47.87 -14.66
CA PHE A 21 -22.17 -47.55 -15.97
C PHE A 21 -21.50 -46.16 -15.83
N GLN A 22 -20.22 -46.11 -15.44
CA GLN A 22 -19.06 -45.96 -16.33
C GLN A 22 -18.99 -44.63 -17.10
N ALA A 23 -17.95 -43.87 -16.76
CA ALA A 23 -17.56 -42.59 -17.32
C ALA A 23 -16.91 -42.72 -18.71
N PRO A 24 -17.13 -41.72 -19.59
CA PRO A 24 -16.16 -41.40 -20.64
C PRO A 24 -15.76 -39.91 -20.68
N CYS A 25 -16.23 -39.04 -19.78
CA CYS A 25 -16.05 -37.59 -19.95
C CYS A 25 -14.68 -37.03 -19.51
N ARG A 26 -13.85 -37.79 -18.78
CA ARG A 26 -12.55 -37.28 -18.30
C ARG A 26 -11.39 -37.44 -19.30
N LEU A 27 -11.51 -38.34 -20.28
CA LEU A 27 -10.44 -38.55 -21.27
C LEU A 27 -10.49 -37.54 -22.42
N ILE A 28 -11.71 -37.15 -22.84
CA ILE A 28 -11.90 -36.20 -23.96
C ILE A 28 -11.42 -34.80 -23.57
N ALA A 29 -11.64 -34.37 -22.32
CA ALA A 29 -11.18 -33.06 -21.83
C ALA A 29 -9.64 -32.95 -21.72
N MET A 30 -8.94 -34.07 -21.48
CA MET A 30 -7.48 -34.09 -21.33
C MET A 30 -6.77 -34.09 -22.70
N LEU A 31 -7.35 -34.72 -23.72
CA LEU A 31 -6.84 -34.71 -25.09
C LEU A 31 -6.97 -33.33 -25.77
N ILE A 32 -8.01 -32.56 -25.44
CA ILE A 32 -8.19 -31.19 -25.95
C ILE A 32 -7.16 -30.23 -25.33
N LEU A 33 -6.82 -30.41 -24.05
CA LEU A 33 -5.83 -29.58 -23.36
C LEU A 33 -4.39 -29.83 -23.86
N VAL A 34 -4.01 -31.09 -24.11
CA VAL A 34 -2.68 -31.43 -24.67
C VAL A 34 -2.56 -30.97 -26.13
N GLY A 35 -3.63 -31.06 -26.92
CA GLY A 35 -3.67 -30.56 -28.30
C GLY A 35 -3.50 -29.04 -28.40
N MET A 36 -4.13 -28.27 -27.50
CA MET A 36 -3.97 -26.81 -27.46
C MET A 36 -2.58 -26.37 -27.01
N VAL A 37 -1.94 -27.09 -26.10
CA VAL A 37 -0.56 -26.79 -25.67
C VAL A 37 0.44 -27.05 -26.82
N ASN A 38 0.29 -28.15 -27.56
CA ASN A 38 1.16 -28.46 -28.70
C ASN A 38 0.98 -27.51 -29.89
N ALA A 39 -0.25 -27.05 -30.16
CA ALA A 39 -0.54 -26.05 -31.18
C ALA A 39 0.05 -24.67 -30.81
N LEU A 40 0.06 -24.31 -29.52
CA LEU A 40 0.65 -23.07 -29.02
C LEU A 40 2.20 -23.11 -29.09
N GLN A 41 2.81 -24.28 -28.85
CA GLN A 41 4.26 -24.48 -29.01
C GLN A 41 4.74 -24.40 -30.47
N HIS A 42 3.91 -24.82 -31.45
CA HIS A 42 4.24 -24.66 -32.87
C HIS A 42 3.99 -23.22 -33.37
N ALA A 43 3.01 -22.49 -32.82
CA ALA A 43 2.76 -21.10 -33.17
C ALA A 43 3.85 -20.14 -32.63
N LEU A 44 4.45 -20.43 -31.46
CA LEU A 44 5.55 -19.66 -30.88
C LEU A 44 6.90 -19.88 -31.59
N ALA A 45 7.07 -20.95 -32.36
CA ALA A 45 8.29 -21.24 -33.11
C ALA A 45 8.37 -20.50 -34.47
N ALA A 46 7.26 -19.93 -34.97
CA ALA A 46 7.17 -19.31 -36.29
C ALA A 46 7.45 -17.79 -36.30
N HIS A 47 7.70 -17.18 -35.13
CA HIS A 47 8.11 -15.79 -35.00
C HIS A 47 9.46 -15.71 -34.29
N THR A 48 10.49 -16.19 -34.97
CA THR A 48 11.86 -15.74 -34.68
C THR A 48 12.04 -14.38 -35.38
N PRO A 49 12.20 -13.27 -34.64
CA PRO A 49 12.69 -12.05 -35.26
C PRO A 49 14.15 -12.31 -35.67
N THR A 50 14.33 -12.71 -36.93
CA THR A 50 15.64 -12.78 -37.58
C THR A 50 16.03 -11.36 -37.99
N ASP A 51 16.42 -10.55 -36.99
CA ASP A 51 17.36 -9.43 -37.13
C ASP A 51 17.68 -8.77 -35.78
N ASN A 52 17.95 -9.58 -34.74
CA ASN A 52 18.69 -9.09 -33.58
C ASN A 52 20.19 -9.20 -33.88
N ALA A 53 20.69 -8.36 -34.79
CA ALA A 53 22.08 -7.94 -34.68
C ALA A 53 22.23 -7.38 -33.28
N ALA A 54 23.05 -8.03 -32.45
CA ALA A 54 23.33 -7.57 -31.09
C ALA A 54 23.82 -6.12 -31.17
N ILE A 55 22.92 -5.17 -30.90
CA ILE A 55 23.31 -3.77 -30.70
C ILE A 55 24.14 -3.82 -29.43
N ALA A 56 25.46 -3.82 -29.60
CA ALA A 56 26.38 -3.67 -28.49
C ALA A 56 25.89 -2.45 -27.70
N PRO A 57 25.67 -2.58 -26.38
CA PRO A 57 25.20 -1.46 -25.58
C PRO A 57 26.12 -0.28 -25.88
N SER A 58 25.53 0.82 -26.36
CA SER A 58 26.31 1.97 -26.79
C SER A 58 27.27 2.36 -25.65
N LYS A 59 28.45 2.91 -25.97
CA LYS A 59 29.48 3.26 -24.96
C LYS A 59 28.94 4.09 -23.78
N TRP A 60 27.77 4.70 -23.93
CA TRP A 60 27.01 5.46 -22.95
C TRP A 60 26.33 4.61 -21.86
N VAL A 61 26.00 3.34 -22.13
CA VAL A 61 25.38 2.42 -21.15
C VAL A 61 26.43 1.88 -20.17
N SER A 62 27.68 1.69 -20.60
CA SER A 62 28.76 1.15 -19.75
C SER A 62 29.37 2.14 -18.76
N ALA A 63 28.98 3.42 -18.82
CA ALA A 63 29.53 4.49 -17.99
C ALA A 63 28.46 5.20 -17.14
N MET A 64 27.31 4.57 -16.89
CA MET A 64 26.45 5.07 -15.83
C MET A 64 27.18 4.84 -14.51
N PRO A 65 27.56 5.89 -13.76
CA PRO A 65 28.07 5.68 -12.42
C PRO A 65 27.03 4.86 -11.67
N SER A 66 27.50 3.85 -10.93
CA SER A 66 26.70 3.19 -9.92
C SER A 66 26.28 4.25 -8.91
N PHE A 67 25.13 4.89 -9.15
CA PHE A 67 24.55 5.79 -8.17
C PHE A 67 24.19 4.92 -6.98
N ALA A 68 24.82 5.18 -5.84
CA ALA A 68 24.45 4.53 -4.60
C ALA A 68 22.94 4.71 -4.39
N THR A 69 22.22 3.60 -4.22
CA THR A 69 20.77 3.64 -4.03
C THR A 69 20.45 4.39 -2.74
N VAL A 70 19.92 5.60 -2.84
CA VAL A 70 19.50 6.41 -1.68
C VAL A 70 18.37 5.68 -0.94
N LYS A 71 18.53 5.52 0.38
CA LYS A 71 17.48 5.00 1.28
C LYS A 71 16.66 6.17 1.81
N PHE A 72 15.35 6.11 1.63
CA PHE A 72 14.44 7.08 2.24
C PHE A 72 14.32 6.85 3.74
N GLY A 73 13.81 7.82 4.49
CA GLY A 73 13.57 7.66 5.92
C GLY A 73 12.75 6.41 6.26
N ILE A 74 11.71 6.11 5.46
CA ILE A 74 10.90 4.89 5.62
C ILE A 74 11.67 3.60 5.34
N ASP A 75 12.57 3.59 4.34
CA ASP A 75 13.39 2.42 4.04
C ASP A 75 14.35 2.12 5.21
N ASN A 76 14.97 3.15 5.79
CA ASN A 76 15.84 3.00 6.96
C ASN A 76 15.06 2.49 8.17
N LEU A 77 13.83 2.97 8.38
CA LEU A 77 12.95 2.50 9.44
C LEU A 77 12.55 1.02 9.27
N GLN A 78 12.30 0.58 8.02
CA GLN A 78 12.04 -0.83 7.69
C GLN A 78 13.26 -1.72 8.00
N GLU A 79 14.47 -1.27 7.70
CA GLU A 79 15.70 -2.01 8.04
C GLU A 79 15.89 -2.17 9.55
N LEU A 80 15.48 -1.16 10.33
CA LEU A 80 15.41 -1.22 11.78
C LEU A 80 14.20 -2.01 12.31
N ARG A 81 13.44 -2.67 11.44
CA ARG A 81 12.24 -3.44 11.78
C ARG A 81 11.21 -2.63 12.57
N PHE A 82 11.18 -1.32 12.35
CA PHE A 82 10.33 -0.38 13.08
C PHE A 82 10.54 -0.35 14.61
N GLU A 83 11.67 -0.87 15.11
CA GLU A 83 11.96 -0.92 16.55
C GLU A 83 11.80 0.42 17.29
N PRO A 84 12.26 1.57 16.74
CA PRO A 84 12.07 2.86 17.41
C PRO A 84 10.61 3.22 17.70
N PHE A 85 9.66 2.63 16.96
CA PHE A 85 8.23 2.89 17.06
C PHE A 85 7.43 1.73 17.68
N ARG A 86 8.09 0.67 18.14
CA ARG A 86 7.44 -0.49 18.75
C ARG A 86 6.52 -0.07 19.90
N GLY A 87 5.27 -0.49 19.82
CA GLY A 87 4.21 -0.22 20.80
C GLY A 87 3.65 1.20 20.77
N LYS A 88 4.23 2.13 20.00
CA LYS A 88 3.78 3.52 19.96
C LYS A 88 2.50 3.70 19.16
N ARG A 89 1.70 4.66 19.58
CA ARG A 89 0.53 5.19 18.88
C ARG A 89 0.97 6.33 17.97
N VAL A 90 0.91 6.11 16.67
CA VAL A 90 1.48 7.01 15.66
C VAL A 90 0.38 7.82 14.99
N ALA A 91 0.59 9.13 14.90
CA ALA A 91 -0.04 9.97 13.88
C ALA A 91 0.91 10.09 12.69
N LEU A 92 0.47 9.71 11.49
CA LEU A 92 1.27 9.84 10.27
C LEU A 92 0.81 11.06 9.47
N VAL A 93 1.73 11.93 9.09
CA VAL A 93 1.50 12.96 8.08
C VAL A 93 2.09 12.46 6.77
N CYS A 94 1.26 12.25 5.75
CA CYS A 94 1.69 11.70 4.46
C CYS A 94 0.88 12.24 3.28
N ASN A 95 1.46 12.15 2.08
CA ASN A 95 0.85 12.46 0.79
C ASN A 95 0.93 11.25 -0.16
N ALA A 96 0.35 11.34 -1.36
CA ALA A 96 0.33 10.24 -2.34
C ALA A 96 1.73 9.70 -2.72
N ALA A 97 2.76 10.54 -2.62
CA ALA A 97 4.16 10.21 -2.96
C ALA A 97 4.93 9.58 -1.79
N SER A 98 4.27 9.35 -0.64
CA SER A 98 4.88 8.79 0.57
C SER A 98 5.05 7.27 0.44
N GLN A 99 6.01 6.87 -0.37
CA GLN A 99 6.26 5.48 -0.74
C GLN A 99 7.68 5.05 -0.39
N THR A 100 7.85 3.76 -0.16
CA THR A 100 9.15 3.07 -0.05
C THR A 100 9.80 2.95 -1.42
N ARG A 101 11.07 2.54 -1.46
CA ARG A 101 11.75 2.18 -2.72
C ARG A 101 11.06 1.09 -3.56
N PHE A 102 10.18 0.31 -2.94
CA PHE A 102 9.45 -0.77 -3.61
C PHE A 102 8.03 -0.35 -4.02
N MET A 103 7.74 0.95 -4.03
CA MET A 103 6.44 1.53 -4.39
C MET A 103 5.31 1.09 -3.45
N GLU A 104 5.65 0.71 -2.22
CA GLU A 104 4.66 0.49 -1.17
C GLU A 104 4.44 1.79 -0.40
N HIS A 105 3.19 2.21 -0.26
CA HIS A 105 2.86 3.40 0.51
C HIS A 105 3.20 3.23 2.00
N THR A 106 3.72 4.27 2.65
CA THR A 106 4.15 4.27 4.05
C THR A 106 3.05 3.84 5.02
N VAL A 107 1.80 4.23 4.77
CA VAL A 107 0.63 3.73 5.53
C VAL A 107 0.60 2.20 5.55
N ARG A 108 0.77 1.56 4.39
CA ARG A 108 0.74 0.11 4.27
C ARG A 108 1.95 -0.53 4.96
N ALA A 109 3.14 0.05 4.80
CA ALA A 109 4.35 -0.41 5.47
C ALA A 109 4.21 -0.38 7.02
N LEU A 110 3.66 0.70 7.58
CA LEU A 110 3.43 0.82 9.02
C LEU A 110 2.36 -0.16 9.53
N LEU A 111 1.30 -0.40 8.76
CA LEU A 111 0.26 -1.37 9.12
C LEU A 111 0.79 -2.81 9.09
N GLN A 112 1.59 -3.15 8.09
CA GLN A 112 2.20 -4.48 7.97
C GLN A 112 3.25 -4.77 9.05
N ALA A 113 3.87 -3.72 9.62
CA ALA A 113 4.83 -3.89 10.71
C ALA A 113 4.23 -4.64 11.91
N GLY A 114 2.92 -4.48 12.17
CA GLY A 114 2.18 -5.16 13.24
C GLY A 114 2.59 -4.77 14.68
N THR A 115 3.69 -4.02 14.84
CA THR A 115 4.27 -3.58 16.10
C THR A 115 3.95 -2.12 16.43
N ILE A 116 3.30 -1.40 15.51
CA ILE A 116 2.95 0.02 15.60
C ILE A 116 1.43 0.15 15.60
N GLN A 117 0.90 1.10 16.38
CA GLN A 117 -0.52 1.44 16.38
C GLN A 117 -0.76 2.72 15.59
N LEU A 118 -1.07 2.62 14.30
CA LEU A 118 -1.44 3.80 13.50
C LEU A 118 -2.83 4.29 13.97
N ARG A 119 -2.91 5.54 14.47
CA ARG A 119 -4.15 6.11 15.05
C ARG A 119 -4.77 7.18 14.17
N THR A 120 -3.93 8.02 13.60
CA THR A 120 -4.36 9.14 12.76
C THR A 120 -3.49 9.22 11.52
N ILE A 121 -4.12 9.51 10.37
CA ILE A 121 -3.47 9.88 9.13
C ILE A 121 -3.88 11.32 8.81
N LEU A 122 -2.88 12.17 8.60
CA LEU A 122 -3.02 13.59 8.34
C LEU A 122 -2.52 13.90 6.93
N LEU A 123 -3.40 14.46 6.10
CA LEU A 123 -3.13 14.74 4.71
C LEU A 123 -2.86 16.23 4.51
N PRO A 124 -1.78 16.63 3.81
CA PRO A 124 -1.56 18.02 3.45
C PRO A 124 -2.67 18.56 2.54
N ASP A 125 -3.21 17.75 1.64
CA ASP A 125 -4.19 18.12 0.62
C ASP A 125 -5.30 17.05 0.52
N PRO A 126 -6.57 17.43 0.29
CA PRO A 126 -7.65 16.45 0.19
C PRO A 126 -7.51 15.48 -0.99
N ARG A 127 -6.77 15.84 -2.05
CA ARG A 127 -6.52 14.98 -3.22
C ARG A 127 -5.69 13.74 -2.88
N ASP A 128 -4.96 13.75 -1.77
CA ASP A 128 -4.18 12.58 -1.33
C ASP A 128 -5.08 11.44 -0.82
N ALA A 129 -6.33 11.74 -0.43
CA ALA A 129 -7.21 10.79 0.27
C ALA A 129 -7.49 9.51 -0.55
N GLU A 130 -7.67 9.63 -1.86
CA GLU A 130 -7.94 8.47 -2.73
C GLU A 130 -6.75 7.48 -2.75
N PHE A 131 -5.52 8.01 -2.83
CA PHE A 131 -4.31 7.19 -2.78
C PHE A 131 -4.14 6.47 -1.45
N ILE A 132 -4.48 7.15 -0.35
CA ILE A 132 -4.45 6.57 0.99
C ILE A 132 -5.50 5.47 1.13
N GLN A 133 -6.72 5.69 0.65
CA GLN A 133 -7.79 4.69 0.67
C GLN A 133 -7.38 3.44 -0.12
N ALA A 134 -6.80 3.59 -1.31
CA ALA A 134 -6.32 2.47 -2.11
C ALA A 134 -5.16 1.71 -1.42
N SER A 135 -4.32 2.41 -0.67
CA SER A 135 -3.16 1.85 0.03
C SER A 135 -3.49 1.20 1.37
N THR A 136 -4.65 1.52 1.94
CA THR A 136 -5.05 1.10 3.28
C THR A 136 -6.06 -0.04 3.17
N PRO A 137 -5.82 -1.19 3.83
CA PRO A 137 -6.81 -2.26 3.89
C PRO A 137 -8.15 -1.76 4.42
N ALA A 138 -9.27 -2.15 3.80
CA ALA A 138 -10.60 -1.64 4.16
C ALA A 138 -10.94 -1.89 5.65
N ASP A 139 -10.50 -3.02 6.20
CA ASP A 139 -10.64 -3.39 7.61
C ASP A 139 -9.83 -2.51 8.58
N ALA A 140 -8.73 -1.91 8.11
CA ALA A 140 -7.95 -0.93 8.87
C ALA A 140 -8.63 0.46 8.88
N ILE A 141 -9.35 0.84 7.81
CA ILE A 141 -10.07 2.12 7.73
C ILE A 141 -11.39 2.10 8.52
N ASN A 142 -11.97 0.93 8.82
CA ASN A 142 -13.27 0.73 9.49
C ASN A 142 -13.37 1.33 10.92
N GLY A 143 -13.21 2.64 11.07
CA GLY A 143 -13.33 3.41 12.31
C GLY A 143 -12.11 3.36 13.24
N ARG A 144 -11.07 2.58 12.92
CA ARG A 144 -9.90 2.42 13.79
C ARG A 144 -8.84 3.50 13.61
N ILE A 145 -8.71 4.02 12.38
CA ILE A 145 -7.73 5.03 12.00
C ILE A 145 -8.49 6.27 11.57
N ARG A 146 -8.24 7.40 12.23
CA ARG A 146 -8.80 8.70 11.86
C ARG A 146 -8.06 9.23 10.64
N ILE A 147 -8.77 9.73 9.65
CA ILE A 147 -8.16 10.38 8.47
C ILE A 147 -8.69 11.82 8.40
N ALA A 148 -7.78 12.79 8.33
CA ALA A 148 -8.13 14.19 8.25
C ALA A 148 -7.17 14.97 7.34
N THR A 149 -7.65 16.09 6.81
CA THR A 149 -6.86 16.97 5.93
C THR A 149 -6.49 18.25 6.67
N LEU A 150 -5.24 18.67 6.56
CA LEU A 150 -4.69 19.85 7.24
C LEU A 150 -4.82 21.14 6.41
N ALA A 151 -5.10 21.06 5.10
CA ALA A 151 -5.31 22.23 4.24
C ALA A 151 -6.37 23.21 4.79
N THR A 152 -7.39 22.69 5.48
CA THR A 152 -8.51 23.46 6.03
C THR A 152 -8.23 24.05 7.42
N THR A 153 -7.17 23.60 8.10
CA THR A 153 -6.83 24.00 9.48
C THR A 153 -5.58 24.87 9.54
N GLY A 154 -5.27 25.60 8.46
CA GLY A 154 -4.02 26.37 8.37
C GLY A 154 -2.78 25.49 8.43
N ARG A 155 -2.91 24.21 8.03
CA ARG A 155 -1.87 23.19 8.05
C ARG A 155 -1.38 22.75 9.44
N ARG A 156 -2.14 23.06 10.49
CA ARG A 156 -1.87 22.61 11.85
C ARG A 156 -2.81 21.48 12.25
N PRO A 157 -2.32 20.39 12.88
CA PRO A 157 -3.19 19.44 13.55
C PRO A 157 -3.82 20.07 14.80
N THR A 158 -5.11 19.82 15.01
CA THR A 158 -5.80 20.16 16.26
C THR A 158 -5.41 19.16 17.36
N PRO A 159 -5.57 19.50 18.65
CA PRO A 159 -5.31 18.56 19.74
C PRO A 159 -6.12 17.26 19.63
N ASP A 160 -7.39 17.36 19.21
CA ASP A 160 -8.29 16.23 19.00
C ASP A 160 -7.78 15.24 17.92
N LEU A 161 -7.11 15.73 16.88
CA LEU A 161 -6.54 14.87 15.84
C LEU A 161 -5.33 14.06 16.35
N LEU A 162 -4.64 14.57 17.37
CA LEU A 162 -3.47 13.95 17.96
C LEU A 162 -3.77 13.27 19.30
N ASP A 163 -5.03 13.26 19.73
CA ASP A 163 -5.42 12.64 20.98
C ASP A 163 -5.06 11.15 21.02
N GLY A 164 -4.47 10.74 22.13
CA GLY A 164 -3.97 9.39 22.32
C GLY A 164 -2.83 8.96 21.38
N CYS A 165 -2.16 9.88 20.69
CA CYS A 165 -0.91 9.60 19.97
C CYS A 165 0.30 9.81 20.89
N ASP A 166 1.34 8.99 20.72
CA ASP A 166 2.61 9.10 21.44
C ASP A 166 3.67 9.86 20.61
N ILE A 167 3.49 9.90 19.29
CA ILE A 167 4.46 10.46 18.34
C ILE A 167 3.78 10.85 17.04
N VAL A 168 4.26 11.93 16.43
CA VAL A 168 3.89 12.32 15.06
C VAL A 168 5.04 11.97 14.12
N VAL A 169 4.74 11.21 13.08
CA VAL A 169 5.70 10.83 12.03
C VAL A 169 5.34 11.59 10.78
N VAL A 170 6.29 12.31 10.20
CA VAL A 170 6.11 13.06 8.96
C VAL A 170 6.88 12.38 7.85
N ASP A 171 6.15 11.89 6.84
CA ASP A 171 6.72 11.33 5.63
C ASP A 171 6.11 12.07 4.44
N LEU A 172 6.79 13.09 3.94
CA LEU A 172 6.25 13.91 2.86
C LEU A 172 7.31 14.13 1.80
N GLN A 173 7.00 13.75 0.56
CA GLN A 173 7.83 14.16 -0.57
C GLN A 173 7.55 15.63 -0.89
N ASP A 174 8.60 16.45 -0.84
CA ASP A 174 8.61 17.83 -1.32
C ASP A 174 9.27 17.89 -2.71
N ILE A 175 9.04 19.00 -3.44
CA ILE A 175 9.67 19.31 -4.71
C ILE A 175 10.74 20.41 -4.59
N GLY A 176 10.98 20.95 -3.39
CA GLY A 176 12.11 21.85 -3.12
C GLY A 176 11.89 23.30 -3.57
N ILE A 177 10.63 23.74 -3.73
CA ILE A 177 10.29 25.13 -4.04
C ILE A 177 9.34 25.70 -3.00
N ARG A 178 9.55 26.98 -2.63
CA ARG A 178 8.74 27.68 -1.63
C ARG A 178 7.22 27.65 -1.84
N PRO A 179 6.66 27.82 -3.06
CA PRO A 179 5.21 27.84 -3.22
C PRO A 179 4.57 26.46 -3.05
N TYR A 180 5.35 25.37 -2.99
CA TYR A 180 4.79 24.06 -2.74
C TYR A 180 4.45 23.89 -1.25
N PRO A 181 3.25 23.39 -0.91
CA PRO A 181 2.73 23.50 0.45
C PRO A 181 3.34 22.52 1.45
N THR A 182 4.14 21.54 1.02
CA THR A 182 4.66 20.47 1.88
C THR A 182 5.44 21.01 3.07
N ILE A 183 6.38 21.92 2.84
CA ILE A 183 7.19 22.50 3.92
C ILE A 183 6.34 23.35 4.89
N ALA A 184 5.33 24.05 4.38
CA ALA A 184 4.39 24.78 5.21
C ALA A 184 3.56 23.84 6.10
N THR A 185 3.23 22.63 5.61
CA THR A 185 2.59 21.59 6.41
C THR A 185 3.51 21.06 7.50
N LEU A 186 4.77 20.76 7.18
CA LEU A 186 5.75 20.35 8.19
C LEU A 186 5.89 21.43 9.28
N TYR A 187 5.97 22.70 8.90
CA TYR A 187 6.02 23.82 9.85
C TYR A 187 4.79 23.84 10.78
N GLY A 188 3.58 23.77 10.21
CA GLY A 188 2.35 23.77 11.01
C GLY A 188 2.23 22.58 11.97
N VAL A 189 2.73 21.41 11.55
CA VAL A 189 2.81 20.21 12.40
C VAL A 189 3.82 20.39 13.52
N LEU A 190 5.03 20.89 13.23
CA LEU A 190 6.07 21.13 14.23
C LEU A 190 5.61 22.14 15.28
N ASP A 191 5.00 23.24 14.85
CA ASP A 191 4.53 24.29 15.76
C ASP A 191 3.43 23.79 16.71
N ALA A 192 2.46 23.04 16.17
CA ALA A 192 1.40 22.43 16.99
C ALA A 192 1.95 21.36 17.94
N CYS A 193 2.86 20.50 17.47
CA CYS A 193 3.43 19.44 18.33
C CYS A 193 4.34 20.01 19.43
N ALA A 194 5.03 21.13 19.18
CA ALA A 194 5.78 21.85 20.20
C ALA A 194 4.85 22.38 21.31
N GLU A 195 3.68 22.91 20.94
CA GLU A 195 2.64 23.34 21.89
C GLU A 195 2.09 22.18 22.72
N TYR A 196 1.87 21.01 22.10
CA TYR A 196 1.27 19.85 22.75
C TYR A 196 2.28 18.93 23.46
N GLY A 197 3.59 19.21 23.34
CA GLY A 197 4.64 18.36 23.91
C GLY A 197 4.77 16.98 23.23
N LEU A 198 4.35 16.86 21.97
CA LEU A 198 4.44 15.62 21.21
C LEU A 198 5.75 15.53 20.42
N PRO A 199 6.51 14.43 20.51
CA PRO A 199 7.69 14.25 19.69
C PRO A 199 7.31 14.10 18.21
N VAL A 200 8.11 14.74 17.35
CA VAL A 200 7.97 14.64 15.89
C VAL A 200 9.19 13.93 15.31
N VAL A 201 8.96 12.97 14.42
CA VAL A 201 10.01 12.30 13.63
C VAL A 201 9.76 12.53 12.16
N VAL A 202 10.76 13.08 11.46
CA VAL A 202 10.71 13.28 10.02
C VAL A 202 11.41 12.12 9.33
N LEU A 203 10.68 11.42 8.46
CA LEU A 203 11.24 10.42 7.55
C LEU A 203 11.80 11.18 6.35
N ASP A 204 13.10 11.47 6.41
CA ASP A 204 13.74 12.35 5.45
C ASP A 204 13.69 11.82 4.01
N ARG A 205 13.60 12.73 3.04
CA ARG A 205 13.50 12.45 1.61
C ARG A 205 14.43 13.37 0.83
N PRO A 206 15.03 12.88 -0.27
CA PRO A 206 15.88 13.73 -1.09
C PRO A 206 15.05 14.87 -1.71
N ASN A 207 15.65 16.06 -1.74
CA ASN A 207 15.13 17.16 -2.54
C ASN A 207 15.37 16.85 -4.03
N PRO A 208 14.32 16.77 -4.88
CA PRO A 208 14.48 16.44 -6.30
C PRO A 208 15.25 17.50 -7.10
N LEU A 209 15.37 18.73 -6.59
CA LEU A 209 16.23 19.78 -7.16
C LEU A 209 17.69 19.68 -6.70
N GLY A 210 18.02 18.70 -5.84
CA GLY A 210 19.31 18.57 -5.17
C GLY A 210 19.50 19.59 -4.04
N GLY A 211 20.71 19.61 -3.47
CA GLY A 211 21.08 20.52 -2.36
C GLY A 211 22.02 21.66 -2.77
N GLY A 212 22.42 21.73 -4.05
CA GLY A 212 23.44 22.69 -4.52
C GLY A 212 22.89 24.00 -5.10
N SER A 213 21.58 24.09 -5.32
CA SER A 213 20.94 25.23 -5.97
C SER A 213 20.09 26.01 -4.98
N VAL A 214 20.33 27.32 -4.89
CA VAL A 214 19.52 28.26 -4.10
C VAL A 214 19.23 29.47 -4.96
N VAL A 215 17.95 29.79 -5.17
CA VAL A 215 17.49 30.87 -6.05
C VAL A 215 16.29 31.61 -5.47
N GLY A 216 16.14 32.89 -5.83
CA GLY A 216 15.03 33.75 -5.40
C GLY A 216 15.37 34.65 -4.22
N SER A 217 14.50 35.61 -3.93
CA SER A 217 14.59 36.44 -2.74
C SER A 217 14.08 35.69 -1.51
N VAL A 218 14.66 36.00 -0.35
CA VAL A 218 14.09 35.60 0.94
C VAL A 218 12.75 36.29 1.15
#